data_AF-A0A8B6HSY7-F1
#
_entry.id   AF-A0A8B6HSY7-F1
#
_cell.length_a   1.000
_cell.length_b   1.000
_cell.length_c   1.000
_cell.angle_alpha   90.00
_cell.angle_beta   90.00
_cell.angle_gamma   90.00
#
_symmetry.space_group_name_H-M   'P 1'
#
loop_
_entity.id
_entity.type
_entity.pdbx_description
1 polymer ?
#
loop_
_entity_poly.entity_id
_entity_poly.type
_entity_poly.pdbx_seq_one_letter_code
_entity_poly.pdbx_strand_id
1 'polypeptide(L)'
;MGQSEPLTRRIKNLLESYKDGLSVRKEIIQNADDACATKVCFMYDEREKETYGKKLLDKNMLECQGPSLWAYNNAKLTNEDLLNTTKVSGATKGIDTTKIGKFGLGFCSVYNLTEVPSFITGDHMVIFIPHSDYLTDALKHKKQPGLKMHMQRNRKIMIRKHSQFEPFNGVFGCNLDTSQKEITFEGTLFRLPLRSRQQAVSSEISSIPYDKSK
;
A
#
# COMPACT_ATOMS: atom_id res chain seq x y z
N MET A 1 -8.67 6.90 -31.63
CA MET A 1 -7.81 5.89 -30.98
C MET A 1 -6.54 6.59 -30.53
N GLY A 2 -6.04 6.31 -29.33
CA GLY A 2 -4.84 6.93 -28.77
C GLY A 2 -3.96 5.88 -28.11
N GLN A 3 -2.65 6.15 -28.01
CA GLN A 3 -1.71 5.29 -27.30
C GLN A 3 -1.95 5.38 -25.79
N SER A 4 -1.93 4.25 -25.08
CA SER A 4 -1.96 4.18 -23.62
C SER A 4 -0.89 3.21 -23.12
N GLU A 5 -0.20 3.59 -22.03
CA GLU A 5 0.75 2.72 -21.33
C GLU A 5 0.09 2.12 -20.07
N PRO A 6 0.16 0.79 -19.85
CA PRO A 6 -0.30 0.18 -18.61
C PRO A 6 0.46 0.72 -17.38
N LEU A 7 -0.25 0.90 -16.26
CA LEU A 7 0.38 1.38 -15.02
C LEU A 7 1.50 0.45 -14.54
N THR A 8 1.30 -0.85 -14.64
CA THR A 8 2.29 -1.89 -14.29
C THR A 8 3.59 -1.71 -15.05
N ARG A 9 3.54 -1.48 -16.37
CA ARG A 9 4.72 -1.20 -17.21
C ARG A 9 5.45 0.06 -16.76
N ARG A 10 4.71 1.12 -16.46
CA ARG A 10 5.28 2.36 -15.95
C ARG A 10 6.01 2.16 -14.64
N ILE A 11 5.41 1.45 -13.68
CA ILE A 11 6.03 1.12 -12.39
C ILE A 11 7.31 0.30 -12.62
N LYS A 12 7.24 -0.74 -13.46
CA LYS A 12 8.40 -1.59 -13.80
C LYS A 12 9.59 -0.77 -14.30
N ASN A 13 9.36 0.14 -15.25
CA ASN A 13 10.42 1.00 -15.79
C ASN A 13 11.02 1.92 -14.71
N LEU A 14 10.21 2.42 -13.77
CA LEU A 14 10.71 3.21 -12.65
C LEU A 14 11.63 2.41 -11.73
N LEU A 15 11.27 1.16 -11.43
CA LEU A 15 12.03 0.28 -10.54
C LEU A 15 13.44 -0.05 -11.08
N GLU A 16 13.67 0.02 -12.39
CA GLU A 16 15.01 -0.18 -12.96
C GLU A 16 16.03 0.84 -12.44
N SER A 17 15.57 1.99 -11.94
CA SER A 17 16.40 3.04 -11.34
C SER A 17 16.63 2.84 -9.83
N TYR A 18 15.94 1.90 -9.17
CA TYR A 18 15.95 1.69 -7.70
C TYR A 18 16.53 0.33 -7.29
N LYS A 19 17.76 0.02 -7.72
CA LYS A 19 18.40 -1.30 -7.56
C LYS A 19 19.21 -1.50 -6.27
N ASP A 20 19.34 -0.49 -5.41
CA ASP A 20 20.27 -0.52 -4.27
C ASP A 20 19.78 -1.32 -3.04
N GLY A 21 18.61 -1.96 -3.12
CA GLY A 21 18.01 -2.76 -2.03
C GLY A 21 17.60 -1.97 -0.78
N LEU A 22 17.97 -0.69 -0.69
CA LEU A 22 17.65 0.21 0.41
C LEU A 22 16.57 1.24 0.04
N SER A 23 16.29 1.39 -1.26
CA SER A 23 15.33 2.34 -1.81
C SER A 23 14.02 2.39 -1.02
N VAL A 24 13.41 1.25 -0.74
CA VAL A 24 12.13 1.19 0.00
C VAL A 24 12.21 1.82 1.39
N ARG A 25 13.26 1.50 2.15
CA ARG A 25 13.44 2.06 3.50
C ARG A 25 13.74 3.56 3.44
N LYS A 26 14.62 3.97 2.52
CA LYS A 26 14.98 5.38 2.32
C LYS A 26 13.75 6.22 1.96
N GLU A 27 12.93 5.74 1.03
CA GLU A 27 11.72 6.45 0.60
C GLU A 27 10.65 6.51 1.69
N ILE A 28 10.48 5.45 2.50
CA ILE A 28 9.57 5.50 3.65
C ILE A 28 10.06 6.48 4.72
N ILE A 29 11.37 6.53 4.98
CA ILE A 29 11.97 7.48 5.92
C ILE A 29 11.81 8.90 5.40
N GLN A 30 12.06 9.15 4.11
CA GLN A 30 11.86 10.47 3.50
C GLN A 30 10.40 10.92 3.58
N ASN A 31 9.44 10.03 3.26
CA ASN A 31 8.01 10.36 3.40
C ASN A 31 7.63 10.69 4.85
N ALA A 32 8.28 10.06 5.84
CA ALA A 32 8.05 10.37 7.24
C ALA A 32 8.67 11.71 7.63
N ASP A 33 9.88 12.01 7.17
CA ASP A 33 10.58 13.29 7.37
C ASP A 33 9.79 14.46 6.75
N ASP A 34 9.30 14.29 5.51
CA ASP A 34 8.47 15.28 4.81
C ASP A 34 7.14 15.54 5.55
N ALA A 35 6.62 14.53 6.26
CA ALA A 35 5.44 14.64 7.11
C ALA A 35 5.75 15.15 8.53
N CYS A 36 6.99 15.55 8.80
CA CYS A 36 7.50 16.00 10.09
C CYS A 36 7.37 14.94 11.21
N ALA A 37 7.48 13.66 10.88
CA ALA A 37 7.49 12.58 11.87
C ALA A 37 8.78 12.62 12.70
N THR A 38 8.67 12.32 13.99
CA THR A 38 9.83 12.22 14.89
C THR A 38 10.23 10.77 15.17
N LYS A 39 9.43 9.81 14.71
CA LYS A 39 9.65 8.39 14.91
C LYS A 39 9.24 7.60 13.67
N VAL A 40 10.12 6.70 13.26
CA VAL A 40 9.86 5.69 12.23
C VAL A 40 10.21 4.32 12.79
N CYS A 41 9.31 3.34 12.64
CA CYS A 41 9.53 1.95 13.03
C CYS A 41 9.34 1.03 11.83
N PHE A 42 10.18 0.01 11.71
CA PHE A 42 9.99 -1.08 10.76
C PHE A 42 9.79 -2.39 11.53
N MET A 43 8.92 -3.25 11.04
CA MET A 43 8.70 -4.57 11.61
C MET A 43 8.51 -5.58 10.47
N TYR A 44 9.28 -6.66 10.52
CA TYR A 44 9.02 -7.83 9.70
C TYR A 44 8.04 -8.75 10.43
N ASP A 45 7.01 -9.17 9.72
CA ASP A 45 5.92 -9.99 10.23
C ASP A 45 5.81 -11.26 9.41
N GLU A 46 5.98 -12.40 10.06
CA GLU A 46 5.99 -13.73 9.46
C GLU A 46 4.62 -14.43 9.49
N ARG A 47 3.56 -13.74 9.93
CA ARG A 47 2.20 -14.30 9.93
C ARG A 47 1.82 -14.72 8.50
N GLU A 48 1.37 -15.96 8.36
CA GLU A 48 1.02 -16.56 7.08
C GLU A 48 -0.46 -16.28 6.74
N LYS A 49 -0.84 -16.43 5.47
CA LYS A 49 -2.22 -16.13 5.01
C LYS A 49 -3.28 -17.02 5.68
N GLU A 50 -2.89 -18.20 6.13
CA GLU A 50 -3.73 -19.16 6.86
C GLU A 50 -4.06 -18.70 8.28
N THR A 51 -3.32 -17.72 8.84
CA THR A 51 -3.62 -17.11 10.14
C THR A 51 -4.96 -16.39 10.14
N TYR A 52 -5.42 -15.93 8.97
CA TYR A 52 -6.61 -15.08 8.84
C TYR A 52 -7.76 -15.79 8.11
N GLY A 53 -8.97 -15.27 8.29
CA GLY A 53 -10.13 -15.73 7.54
C GLY A 53 -10.08 -15.39 6.04
N LYS A 54 -11.10 -15.84 5.30
CA LYS A 54 -11.22 -15.63 3.83
C LYS A 54 -12.25 -14.57 3.46
N LYS A 55 -12.74 -13.78 4.42
CA LYS A 55 -13.70 -12.69 4.15
C LYS A 55 -12.93 -11.45 3.67
N LEU A 56 -12.48 -11.50 2.43
CA LEU A 56 -11.62 -10.48 1.80
C LEU A 56 -12.42 -9.58 0.85
N LEU A 57 -11.87 -8.41 0.50
CA LEU A 57 -12.48 -7.51 -0.50
C LEU A 57 -12.69 -8.23 -1.83
N ASP A 58 -11.68 -8.98 -2.26
CA ASP A 58 -11.70 -9.90 -3.39
C ASP A 58 -10.99 -11.22 -3.02
N LYS A 59 -11.35 -12.32 -3.69
CA LYS A 59 -10.69 -13.62 -3.47
C LYS A 59 -9.20 -13.58 -3.87
N ASN A 60 -8.84 -12.74 -4.85
CA ASN A 60 -7.46 -12.59 -5.32
C ASN A 60 -6.57 -11.85 -4.31
N MET A 61 -7.15 -11.23 -3.27
CA MET A 61 -6.41 -10.61 -2.17
C MET A 61 -5.85 -11.62 -1.16
N LEU A 62 -6.14 -12.92 -1.31
CA LEU A 62 -5.69 -13.97 -0.39
C LEU A 62 -4.16 -14.09 -0.36
N GLU A 63 -3.50 -14.01 -1.51
CA GLU A 63 -2.03 -14.04 -1.59
C GLU A 63 -1.39 -12.80 -0.94
N CYS A 64 -2.16 -11.73 -0.71
CA CYS A 64 -1.71 -10.53 -0.01
C CYS A 64 -1.91 -10.58 1.52
N GLN A 65 -2.32 -11.73 2.07
CA GLN A 65 -2.53 -11.90 3.52
C GLN A 65 -1.35 -12.53 4.27
N GLY A 66 -0.24 -12.81 3.59
CA GLY A 66 0.93 -13.46 4.19
C GLY A 66 1.97 -12.50 4.79
N PRO A 67 3.23 -12.97 4.90
CA PRO A 67 4.32 -12.22 5.52
C PRO A 67 4.47 -10.82 4.94
N SER A 68 4.72 -9.84 5.80
CA SER A 68 4.64 -8.42 5.44
C SER A 68 5.79 -7.64 6.06
N LEU A 69 6.33 -6.66 5.32
CA LEU A 69 7.07 -5.57 5.92
C LEU A 69 6.07 -4.49 6.35
N TRP A 70 6.09 -4.16 7.64
CA TRP A 70 5.35 -3.05 8.21
C TRP A 70 6.27 -1.86 8.41
N ALA A 71 5.75 -0.66 8.15
CA ALA A 71 6.41 0.57 8.51
C ALA A 71 5.44 1.55 9.15
N TYR A 72 5.81 2.08 10.31
CA TYR A 72 5.02 3.05 11.05
C TYR A 72 5.79 4.37 11.16
N ASN A 73 5.08 5.49 11.05
CA ASN A 73 5.56 6.77 11.55
C ASN A 73 4.47 7.50 12.33
N ASN A 74 4.86 8.39 13.24
CA ASN A 74 3.93 9.11 14.12
C ASN A 74 3.34 10.39 13.51
N ALA A 75 3.50 10.63 12.20
CA ALA A 75 2.83 11.70 11.49
C ALA A 75 1.62 11.17 10.72
N LYS A 76 0.58 12.00 10.62
CA LYS A 76 -0.60 11.71 9.78
C LYS A 76 -0.43 12.41 8.45
N LEU A 77 -0.67 11.69 7.35
CA LEU A 77 -0.76 12.28 6.04
C LEU A 77 -1.98 13.21 5.96
N THR A 78 -1.77 14.39 5.40
CA THR A 78 -2.84 15.35 5.11
C THR A 78 -3.67 14.91 3.91
N ASN A 79 -4.79 15.60 3.65
CA ASN A 79 -5.56 15.37 2.43
C ASN A 79 -4.76 15.66 1.16
N GLU A 80 -3.84 16.63 1.21
CA GLU A 80 -2.94 16.94 0.09
C GLU A 80 -1.96 15.78 -0.15
N ASP A 81 -1.36 15.24 0.90
CA ASP A 81 -0.46 14.08 0.82
C ASP A 81 -1.18 12.84 0.28
N LEU A 82 -2.42 12.60 0.72
CA LEU A 82 -3.28 11.54 0.19
C LEU A 82 -3.58 11.72 -1.31
N LEU A 83 -3.75 12.96 -1.78
CA LEU A 83 -3.95 13.25 -3.20
C LEU A 83 -2.66 13.09 -4.01
N ASN A 84 -1.50 13.38 -3.42
CA ASN A 84 -0.22 13.27 -4.10
C ASN A 84 0.25 11.80 -4.18
N THR A 85 0.05 11.01 -3.12
CA THR A 85 0.37 9.56 -3.10
C THR A 85 -0.39 8.74 -4.14
N THR A 86 -1.56 9.21 -4.59
CA THR A 86 -2.37 8.54 -5.63
C THR A 86 -1.96 8.91 -7.06
N LYS A 87 -1.08 9.89 -7.25
CA LYS A 87 -0.60 10.32 -8.57
C LYS A 87 0.70 9.61 -8.93
N VAL A 88 0.61 8.62 -9.84
CA VAL A 88 1.80 8.05 -10.48
C VAL A 88 2.31 9.04 -11.53
N SER A 89 3.14 9.96 -11.07
CA SER A 89 4.08 10.92 -11.72
C SER A 89 4.04 11.17 -13.23
N GLY A 90 2.86 11.31 -13.83
CA GLY A 90 2.67 11.80 -15.20
C GLY A 90 1.68 12.94 -15.35
N ALA A 91 0.97 13.30 -14.27
CA ALA A 91 -0.08 14.31 -14.30
C ALA A 91 0.36 15.70 -13.83
N THR A 92 1.58 15.85 -13.28
CA THR A 92 2.04 17.10 -12.66
C THR A 92 3.32 17.59 -13.34
N LYS A 93 3.20 18.04 -14.59
CA LYS A 93 4.10 19.08 -15.09
C LYS A 93 3.62 20.41 -14.50
N GLY A 94 4.25 20.88 -13.41
CA GLY A 94 4.18 22.31 -13.07
C GLY A 94 3.84 22.75 -11.65
N ILE A 95 4.17 22.00 -10.58
CA ILE A 95 4.04 22.55 -9.22
C ILE A 95 5.34 22.35 -8.43
N ASP A 96 5.92 23.51 -8.11
CA ASP A 96 6.92 23.86 -7.09
C ASP A 96 8.12 22.92 -6.84
N THR A 97 9.31 23.39 -7.20
CA THR A 97 10.60 22.68 -7.10
C THR A 97 11.25 22.75 -5.72
N THR A 98 10.62 23.41 -4.75
CA THR A 98 11.19 23.64 -3.41
C THR A 98 10.89 22.52 -2.40
N LYS A 99 9.86 21.69 -2.65
CA LYS A 99 9.54 20.48 -1.88
C LYS A 99 10.21 19.26 -2.52
N ILE A 100 11.49 19.06 -2.23
CA ILE A 100 12.26 17.91 -2.72
C ILE A 100 11.74 16.64 -2.02
N GLY A 101 10.70 16.05 -2.62
CA GLY A 101 10.03 14.84 -2.17
C GLY A 101 8.94 14.54 -3.20
N LYS A 102 9.28 13.82 -4.26
CA LYS A 102 8.36 13.45 -5.35
C LYS A 102 7.33 12.43 -4.83
N PHE A 103 6.31 12.89 -4.10
CA PHE A 103 5.15 12.11 -3.69
C PHE A 103 4.50 11.50 -4.95
N GLY A 104 4.89 10.26 -5.28
CA GLY A 104 4.50 9.54 -6.49
C GLY A 104 5.63 8.67 -7.07
N LEU A 105 6.86 9.19 -7.21
CA LEU A 105 8.00 8.42 -7.77
C LEU A 105 8.68 7.57 -6.70
N GLY A 106 8.91 8.15 -5.52
CA GLY A 106 9.60 7.49 -4.42
C GLY A 106 8.78 6.34 -3.82
N PHE A 107 7.47 6.55 -3.66
CA PHE A 107 6.57 5.50 -3.18
C PHE A 107 6.49 4.30 -4.13
N CYS A 108 6.71 4.46 -5.44
CA CYS A 108 6.73 3.32 -6.36
C CYS A 108 7.85 2.32 -6.01
N SER A 109 8.90 2.72 -5.29
CA SER A 109 9.95 1.80 -4.84
C SER A 109 9.42 0.62 -4.02
N VAL A 110 8.30 0.79 -3.28
CA VAL A 110 7.70 -0.28 -2.47
C VAL A 110 7.29 -1.49 -3.31
N TYR A 111 7.04 -1.29 -4.61
CA TYR A 111 6.75 -2.37 -5.54
C TYR A 111 7.96 -3.27 -5.83
N ASN A 112 9.17 -2.94 -5.35
CA ASN A 112 10.23 -3.93 -5.25
C ASN A 112 9.82 -5.07 -4.31
N LEU A 113 9.08 -4.80 -3.23
CA LEU A 113 8.69 -5.78 -2.21
C LEU A 113 7.32 -6.42 -2.46
N THR A 114 6.35 -5.64 -2.91
CA THR A 114 4.93 -6.02 -2.85
C THR A 114 4.20 -5.77 -4.17
N GLU A 115 3.11 -6.51 -4.40
CA GLU A 115 2.16 -6.25 -5.48
C GLU A 115 1.06 -5.26 -5.06
N VAL A 116 0.72 -5.22 -3.77
CA VAL A 116 -0.47 -4.51 -3.24
C VAL A 116 -0.09 -3.77 -1.96
N PRO A 117 0.63 -2.64 -2.07
CA PRO A 117 0.95 -1.83 -0.91
C PRO A 117 -0.33 -1.18 -0.37
N SER A 118 -0.43 -1.11 0.95
CA SER A 118 -1.54 -0.44 1.62
C SER A 118 -1.07 0.34 2.82
N PHE A 119 -1.84 1.34 3.23
CA PHE A 119 -1.57 2.08 4.45
C PHE A 119 -2.82 2.61 5.12
N ILE A 120 -2.69 2.94 6.40
CA ILE A 120 -3.70 3.63 7.22
C ILE A 120 -3.09 4.94 7.71
N THR A 121 -3.87 6.02 7.68
CA THR A 121 -3.52 7.31 8.28
C THR A 121 -4.77 8.03 8.75
N GLY A 122 -4.83 8.38 10.04
CA GLY A 122 -6.06 8.90 10.64
C GLY A 122 -7.23 7.94 10.45
N ASP A 123 -8.31 8.44 9.87
CA ASP A 123 -9.57 7.73 9.57
C ASP A 123 -9.62 7.11 8.16
N HIS A 124 -8.51 7.17 7.42
CA HIS A 124 -8.43 6.67 6.04
C HIS A 124 -7.54 5.43 5.91
N MET A 125 -7.99 4.51 5.05
CA MET A 125 -7.18 3.42 4.51
C MET A 125 -7.06 3.57 3.00
N VAL A 126 -5.86 3.31 2.48
CA VAL A 126 -5.57 3.27 1.04
C VAL A 126 -4.93 1.94 0.68
N ILE A 127 -5.41 1.33 -0.40
CA ILE A 127 -4.86 0.10 -0.98
C ILE A 127 -4.58 0.39 -2.45
N PHE A 128 -3.34 0.22 -2.90
CA PHE A 128 -2.98 0.38 -4.31
C PHE A 128 -2.99 -0.99 -5.00
N ILE A 129 -3.64 -1.04 -6.15
CA ILE A 129 -3.86 -2.29 -6.89
C ILE A 129 -3.51 -2.03 -8.36
N PRO A 130 -2.21 -2.02 -8.71
CA PRO A 130 -1.76 -1.65 -10.06
C PRO A 130 -2.15 -2.69 -11.12
N HIS A 131 -2.23 -3.97 -10.75
CA HIS A 131 -2.71 -5.03 -11.63
C HIS A 131 -4.24 -5.10 -11.58
N SER A 132 -4.89 -4.92 -12.74
CA SER A 132 -6.36 -4.92 -12.85
C SER A 132 -7.04 -6.22 -12.42
N ASP A 133 -6.28 -7.32 -12.36
CA ASP A 133 -6.81 -8.66 -12.16
C ASP A 133 -7.09 -9.01 -10.69
N TYR A 134 -6.58 -8.22 -9.74
CA TYR A 134 -6.87 -8.42 -8.31
C TYR A 134 -8.29 -8.02 -7.90
N LEU A 135 -8.97 -7.25 -8.74
CA LEU A 135 -10.34 -6.82 -8.53
C LEU A 135 -11.25 -7.53 -9.53
N THR A 136 -12.30 -8.19 -9.07
CA THR A 136 -13.38 -8.70 -9.92
C THR A 136 -14.16 -7.56 -10.59
N ASP A 137 -14.92 -7.87 -11.65
CA ASP A 137 -15.58 -6.88 -12.52
C ASP A 137 -16.41 -5.83 -11.76
N ALA A 138 -17.05 -6.21 -10.65
CA ALA A 138 -17.81 -5.30 -9.78
C ALA A 138 -16.97 -4.15 -9.20
N LEU A 139 -15.66 -4.35 -9.03
CA LEU A 139 -14.70 -3.35 -8.56
C LEU A 139 -13.84 -2.77 -9.71
N LYS A 140 -13.72 -3.47 -10.85
CA LYS A 140 -13.02 -3.00 -12.06
C LYS A 140 -13.66 -1.79 -12.74
N HIS A 141 -14.94 -1.52 -12.51
CA HIS A 141 -15.63 -0.36 -13.09
C HIS A 141 -15.03 1.00 -12.65
N LYS A 142 -14.20 1.01 -11.60
CA LYS A 142 -13.43 2.18 -11.23
C LYS A 142 -12.16 2.23 -12.08
N LYS A 143 -12.05 3.23 -12.96
CA LYS A 143 -10.83 3.57 -13.74
C LYS A 143 -9.59 3.91 -12.88
N GLN A 144 -9.60 3.57 -11.60
CA GLN A 144 -8.55 3.91 -10.64
C GLN A 144 -7.96 2.61 -10.05
N PRO A 145 -6.65 2.38 -10.21
CA PRO A 145 -5.96 1.19 -9.72
C PRO A 145 -5.72 1.26 -8.21
N GLY A 146 -6.81 1.19 -7.43
CA GLY A 146 -6.77 1.22 -5.98
C GLY A 146 -8.10 1.52 -5.30
N LEU A 147 -8.08 1.49 -3.97
CA LEU A 147 -9.21 1.77 -3.10
C LEU A 147 -8.78 2.77 -2.03
N LYS A 148 -9.47 3.91 -1.95
CA LYS A 148 -9.44 4.81 -0.79
C LYS A 148 -10.76 4.64 -0.02
N MET A 149 -10.64 4.44 1.29
CA MET A 149 -11.77 4.15 2.17
C MET A 149 -11.69 5.02 3.42
N HIS A 150 -12.82 5.63 3.80
CA HIS A 150 -12.95 6.26 5.11
C HIS A 150 -13.51 5.20 6.07
N MET A 151 -12.72 4.77 7.04
CA MET A 151 -12.98 3.56 7.84
C MET A 151 -14.33 3.62 8.55
N GLN A 152 -14.65 4.74 9.21
CA GLN A 152 -15.95 4.93 9.86
C GLN A 152 -17.13 4.87 8.88
N ARG A 153 -17.06 5.58 7.75
CA ARG A 153 -18.14 5.60 6.75
C ARG A 153 -18.32 4.25 6.06
N ASN A 154 -17.24 3.47 5.96
CA ASN A 154 -17.22 2.16 5.33
C ASN A 154 -17.27 0.99 6.33
N ARG A 155 -17.66 1.23 7.59
CA ARG A 155 -17.73 0.23 8.68
C ARG A 155 -18.50 -1.04 8.29
N LYS A 156 -19.59 -0.93 7.52
CA LYS A 156 -20.34 -2.10 7.01
C LYS A 156 -19.50 -3.02 6.12
N ILE A 157 -18.62 -2.45 5.29
CA ILE A 157 -17.69 -3.22 4.45
C ILE A 157 -16.64 -3.88 5.34
N MET A 158 -16.12 -3.14 6.33
CA MET A 158 -15.15 -3.67 7.29
C MET A 158 -15.68 -4.88 8.06
N ILE A 159 -16.94 -4.85 8.52
CA ILE A 159 -17.59 -5.99 9.18
C ILE A 159 -17.71 -7.19 8.23
N ARG A 160 -18.23 -6.97 7.01
CA ARG A 160 -18.48 -8.05 6.04
C ARG A 160 -17.19 -8.66 5.50
N LYS A 161 -16.12 -7.88 5.43
CA LYS A 161 -14.81 -8.24 4.87
C LYS A 161 -13.71 -8.16 5.95
N HIS A 162 -14.03 -8.56 7.18
CA HIS A 162 -13.16 -8.38 8.36
C HIS A 162 -11.76 -8.97 8.18
N SER A 163 -11.62 -10.13 7.54
CA SER A 163 -10.32 -10.77 7.33
C SER A 163 -9.38 -9.94 6.45
N GLN A 164 -9.88 -9.01 5.65
CA GLN A 164 -9.04 -8.07 4.89
C GLN A 164 -8.27 -7.12 5.81
N PHE A 165 -8.90 -6.72 6.91
CA PHE A 165 -8.45 -5.65 7.80
C PHE A 165 -7.79 -6.20 9.06
N GLU A 166 -8.09 -7.44 9.42
CA GLU A 166 -7.56 -8.16 10.58
C GLU A 166 -6.04 -8.07 10.77
N PRO A 167 -5.19 -8.13 9.72
CA PRO A 167 -3.73 -8.10 9.91
C PRO A 167 -3.18 -6.81 10.49
N PHE A 168 -3.92 -5.70 10.39
CA PHE A 168 -3.54 -4.41 10.97
C PHE A 168 -3.71 -4.39 12.49
N ASN A 169 -4.62 -5.20 13.05
CA ASN A 169 -4.90 -5.19 14.48
C ASN A 169 -3.68 -5.62 15.29
N GLY A 170 -3.35 -4.84 16.32
CA GLY A 170 -2.21 -5.07 17.21
C GLY A 170 -0.86 -4.60 16.67
N VAL A 171 -0.79 -4.14 15.42
CA VAL A 171 0.45 -3.64 14.81
C VAL A 171 0.65 -2.17 15.17
N PHE A 172 1.71 -1.86 15.91
CA PHE A 172 2.02 -0.49 16.38
C PHE A 172 0.83 0.24 17.04
N GLY A 173 0.00 -0.50 17.78
CA GLY A 173 -1.18 0.05 18.46
C GLY A 173 -2.40 0.29 17.55
N CYS A 174 -2.35 -0.14 16.28
CA CYS A 174 -3.50 -0.06 15.40
C CYS A 174 -4.63 -1.00 15.88
N ASN A 175 -5.85 -0.46 15.93
CA ASN A 175 -7.06 -1.19 16.27
C ASN A 175 -8.17 -0.78 15.31
N LEU A 176 -8.64 -1.74 14.50
CA LEU A 176 -9.72 -1.57 13.54
C LEU A 176 -11.02 -2.24 14.01
N ASP A 177 -11.19 -2.41 15.32
CA ASP A 177 -12.40 -2.97 15.89
C ASP A 177 -13.61 -2.10 15.51
N THR A 178 -14.45 -2.69 14.68
CA THR A 178 -15.69 -2.09 14.20
C THR A 178 -16.78 -2.02 15.29
N SER A 179 -16.50 -2.29 16.56
CA SER A 179 -17.37 -1.97 17.69
C SER A 179 -17.15 -0.54 18.22
N GLN A 180 -15.96 0.04 17.98
CA GLN A 180 -15.54 1.32 18.54
C GLN A 180 -16.41 2.51 18.06
N LYS A 181 -16.41 3.59 18.85
CA LYS A 181 -17.11 4.83 18.51
C LYS A 181 -16.50 5.47 17.26
N GLU A 182 -15.18 5.55 17.23
CA GLU A 182 -14.38 6.11 16.13
C GLU A 182 -13.27 5.13 15.76
N ILE A 183 -13.09 4.90 14.46
CA ILE A 183 -12.02 4.07 13.90
C ILE A 183 -11.00 5.02 13.27
N THR A 184 -9.92 5.31 14.02
CA THR A 184 -8.83 6.21 13.62
C THR A 184 -7.48 5.66 14.09
N PHE A 185 -6.40 6.07 13.43
CA PHE A 185 -5.03 5.73 13.78
C PHE A 185 -4.16 6.98 13.88
N GLU A 186 -3.47 7.13 15.02
CA GLU A 186 -2.56 8.26 15.27
C GLU A 186 -1.17 7.99 14.69
N GLY A 187 -1.07 8.27 13.38
CA GLY A 187 0.15 8.14 12.59
C GLY A 187 -0.15 7.60 11.20
N THR A 188 0.89 7.11 10.53
CA THR A 188 0.79 6.42 9.24
C THR A 188 1.37 5.02 9.37
N LEU A 189 0.58 4.01 9.01
CA LEU A 189 0.96 2.60 9.07
C LEU A 189 0.89 1.97 7.69
N PHE A 190 2.05 1.68 7.10
CA PHE A 190 2.19 0.94 5.85
C PHE A 190 2.23 -0.57 6.11
N ARG A 191 1.51 -1.32 5.28
CA ARG A 191 1.62 -2.77 5.14
C ARG A 191 2.08 -3.09 3.72
N LEU A 192 3.20 -3.79 3.61
CA LEU A 192 3.78 -4.25 2.36
C LEU A 192 3.85 -5.79 2.38
N PRO A 193 2.78 -6.51 1.98
CA PRO A 193 2.80 -7.96 1.87
C PRO A 193 3.89 -8.37 0.89
N LEU A 194 4.81 -9.22 1.33
CA LEU A 194 5.95 -9.61 0.51
C LEU A 194 5.49 -10.48 -0.67
N ARG A 195 6.05 -10.21 -1.85
CA ARG A 195 5.70 -10.92 -3.08
C ARG A 195 5.99 -12.41 -2.94
N SER A 196 4.94 -13.22 -3.02
CA SER A 196 5.09 -14.67 -3.03
C SER A 196 5.63 -15.17 -4.37
N ARG A 197 6.12 -16.41 -4.39
CA ARG A 197 6.53 -17.09 -5.63
C ARG A 197 5.40 -17.14 -6.66
N GLN A 198 4.17 -17.39 -6.20
CA GLN A 198 2.99 -17.41 -7.08
C GLN A 198 2.73 -16.04 -7.71
N GLN A 199 2.83 -14.97 -6.93
CA GLN A 199 2.66 -13.60 -7.43
C GLN A 199 3.77 -13.22 -8.40
N ALA A 200 5.03 -13.60 -8.13
CA ALA A 200 6.17 -13.29 -8.99
C ALA A 200 6.05 -13.89 -10.41
N VAL A 201 5.44 -15.06 -10.55
CA VAL A 201 5.21 -15.71 -11.86
C VAL A 201 4.27 -14.88 -12.75
N SER A 202 3.23 -14.28 -12.17
CA SER A 202 2.24 -13.49 -12.90
C SER A 202 2.46 -11.98 -12.82
N SER A 203 3.49 -11.51 -12.13
CA SER A 203 3.71 -10.07 -11.91
C SER A 203 4.22 -9.39 -13.17
N GLU A 204 3.47 -8.41 -13.64
CA GLU A 204 3.93 -7.47 -14.67
C GLU A 204 4.94 -6.44 -14.15
N ILE A 205 5.18 -6.37 -12.82
CA ILE A 205 6.05 -5.37 -12.18
C ILE A 205 7.42 -5.96 -11.84
N SER A 206 7.47 -7.09 -11.13
CA SER A 206 8.73 -7.72 -10.71
C SER A 206 8.61 -9.24 -10.58
N SER A 207 9.56 -9.96 -11.17
CA SER A 207 9.65 -11.42 -11.12
C SER A 207 10.44 -11.95 -9.91
N ILE A 208 10.82 -11.08 -8.96
CA ILE A 208 11.62 -11.46 -7.79
C ILE A 208 10.68 -11.71 -6.59
N PRO A 209 10.56 -12.96 -6.11
CA PRO A 209 9.82 -13.28 -4.90
C PRO A 209 10.67 -13.06 -3.64
N TYR A 210 9.99 -13.02 -2.49
CA TYR A 210 10.59 -13.10 -1.17
C TYR A 210 10.21 -14.44 -0.53
N ASP A 211 11.18 -15.10 0.08
CA ASP A 211 10.99 -16.32 0.86
C ASP A 211 11.95 -16.34 2.04
N LYS A 212 11.77 -17.30 2.96
CA LYS A 212 12.59 -17.40 4.19
C LYS A 212 14.08 -17.63 3.93
N SER A 213 14.51 -17.84 2.68
CA SER A 213 15.92 -18.00 2.31
C SER A 213 16.59 -16.69 1.83
N LYS A 214 15.84 -15.58 1.71
CA LYS A 214 16.34 -14.27 1.26
C LYS A 214 15.67 -13.08 1.92
#